data_AF-A0A0C9ZQH8-F1
#
_entry.id   AF-A0A0C9ZQH8-F1
#
_cell.length_a   1.000
_cell.length_b   1.000
_cell.length_c   1.000
_cell.angle_alpha   90.00
_cell.angle_beta   90.00
_cell.angle_gamma   90.00
#
_symmetry.space_group_name_H-M   'P 1'
#
loop_
_entity.id
_entity.type
_entity.pdbx_description
1 polymer ?
#
loop_
_entity_poly.entity_id
_entity_poly.type
_entity_poly.pdbx_seq_one_letter_code
_entity_poly.pdbx_strand_id
1 'polypeptide(L)'
;AKYPLAIIDKLLAVYGKNGGCAYDIGCAFSKTLTNSSLSMRARELDFRLMVGAFHGHAHNRKCQLDWHPMYIPGTGHTEGEGTRHASPFHRRQTIEEHFSFWDTDKYATLSNFIWNHYREALNTIQTLTAELAVIKAELSLTDDDLVQFLKDERDYLDGLKLPPVRDQLCIRYVEVLDELTQRRADWDVAREVGNNALTSIPTGSLEEINNALAQARIRVDSSYAKLQHAEGLVAHIETQLAVEQRWEIGGPEYQRFKEEASLGKYRTALDELERLVVMRLFELSKLSLSGTGYKLRQQLGKALQRRSDAI
;
A
#
# COMPACT_ATOMS: atom_id res chain seq x y z
N ALA A 1 -10.82 -5.70 -21.07
CA ALA A 1 -10.79 -7.01 -20.40
C ALA A 1 -11.93 -7.90 -20.90
N LYS A 2 -11.72 -8.69 -21.97
CA LYS A 2 -12.83 -9.44 -22.62
C LYS A 2 -13.36 -10.60 -21.77
N TYR A 3 -12.47 -11.44 -21.23
CA TYR A 3 -12.88 -12.63 -20.47
C TYR A 3 -13.56 -12.32 -19.12
N PRO A 4 -13.03 -11.42 -18.26
CA PRO A 4 -13.69 -11.11 -17.01
C PRO A 4 -15.09 -10.49 -17.19
N LEU A 5 -15.28 -9.66 -18.22
CA LEU A 5 -16.60 -9.09 -18.52
C LEU A 5 -17.60 -10.17 -18.97
N ALA A 6 -17.17 -11.14 -19.79
CA ALA A 6 -18.03 -12.26 -20.17
C ALA A 6 -18.44 -13.11 -18.96
N ILE A 7 -17.53 -13.30 -17.99
CA ILE A 7 -17.85 -13.97 -16.73
C ILE A 7 -18.88 -13.16 -15.95
N ILE A 8 -18.70 -11.85 -15.79
CA ILE A 8 -19.68 -11.00 -15.11
C ILE A 8 -21.05 -11.06 -15.80
N ASP A 9 -21.12 -10.99 -17.13
CA ASP A 9 -22.40 -11.08 -17.84
C ASP A 9 -23.14 -12.38 -17.54
N LYS A 10 -22.40 -13.50 -17.45
CA LYS A 10 -22.97 -14.77 -17.04
C LYS A 10 -23.43 -14.76 -15.59
N LEU A 11 -22.64 -14.21 -14.65
CA LEU A 11 -23.02 -14.09 -13.25
C LEU A 11 -24.30 -13.25 -13.08
N LEU A 12 -24.40 -12.13 -13.79
CA LEU A 12 -25.61 -11.27 -13.80
C LEU A 12 -26.83 -12.03 -14.32
N ALA A 13 -26.66 -12.91 -15.30
CA ALA A 13 -27.75 -13.73 -15.84
C ALA A 13 -28.20 -14.85 -14.89
N VAL A 14 -27.28 -15.44 -14.12
CA VAL A 14 -27.57 -16.59 -13.26
C VAL A 14 -28.08 -16.15 -11.89
N TYR A 15 -27.41 -15.21 -11.23
CA TYR A 15 -27.69 -14.86 -9.84
C TYR A 15 -28.70 -13.71 -9.71
N GLY A 16 -28.85 -12.87 -10.73
CA GLY A 16 -29.84 -11.79 -10.73
C GLY A 16 -29.55 -10.70 -9.70
N LYS A 17 -30.60 -10.22 -9.02
CA LYS A 17 -30.53 -9.07 -8.10
C LYS A 17 -29.70 -9.36 -6.86
N ASN A 18 -28.95 -8.36 -6.42
CA ASN A 18 -28.09 -8.37 -5.23
C ASN A 18 -26.98 -9.45 -5.31
N GLY A 19 -26.58 -9.82 -6.53
CA GLY A 19 -25.47 -10.74 -6.75
C GLY A 19 -24.12 -10.10 -6.40
N GLY A 20 -23.18 -10.91 -5.93
CA GLY A 20 -21.84 -10.46 -5.56
C GLY A 20 -20.73 -11.29 -6.18
N CYS A 21 -19.55 -10.70 -6.36
CA CYS A 21 -18.36 -11.42 -6.81
C CYS A 21 -17.10 -10.90 -6.10
N ALA A 22 -16.41 -11.81 -5.41
CA ALA A 22 -15.07 -11.58 -4.91
C ALA A 22 -14.06 -11.73 -6.05
N TYR A 23 -13.28 -10.68 -6.27
CA TYR A 23 -12.20 -10.65 -7.24
C TYR A 23 -11.04 -9.85 -6.67
N ASP A 24 -9.82 -10.41 -6.71
CA ASP A 24 -8.62 -9.78 -6.15
C ASP A 24 -8.41 -8.33 -6.61
N ILE A 25 -8.79 -8.04 -7.85
CA ILE A 25 -8.71 -6.69 -8.44
C ILE A 25 -10.08 -6.02 -8.58
N GLY A 26 -11.08 -6.44 -7.80
CA GLY A 26 -12.47 -5.97 -7.88
C GLY A 26 -12.58 -4.44 -7.81
N CYS A 27 -11.77 -3.81 -6.96
CA CYS A 27 -11.69 -2.34 -6.84
C CYS A 27 -11.28 -1.65 -8.14
N ALA A 28 -10.25 -2.16 -8.84
CA ALA A 28 -9.79 -1.63 -10.11
C ALA A 28 -10.70 -2.06 -11.27
N PHE A 29 -11.18 -3.30 -11.24
CA PHE A 29 -12.03 -3.88 -12.26
C PHE A 29 -13.43 -3.24 -12.29
N SER A 30 -13.93 -2.72 -11.17
CA SER A 30 -15.17 -1.95 -11.10
C SER A 30 -15.20 -0.79 -12.11
N LYS A 31 -14.07 -0.09 -12.31
CA LYS A 31 -13.95 0.95 -13.34
C LYS A 31 -14.16 0.38 -14.75
N THR A 32 -13.61 -0.81 -15.00
CA THR A 32 -13.77 -1.51 -16.28
C THR A 32 -15.22 -1.93 -16.49
N LEU A 33 -15.88 -2.49 -15.46
CA LEU A 33 -17.30 -2.88 -15.52
C LEU A 33 -18.20 -1.67 -15.79
N THR A 34 -17.95 -0.57 -15.08
CA THR A 34 -18.71 0.69 -15.21
C THR A 34 -18.57 1.31 -16.60
N ASN A 35 -17.42 1.16 -17.24
CA ASN A 35 -17.17 1.68 -18.60
C ASN A 35 -17.51 0.67 -19.70
N SER A 36 -18.16 -0.45 -19.37
CA SER A 36 -18.56 -1.48 -20.34
C SER A 36 -20.05 -1.40 -20.70
N SER A 37 -20.45 -2.17 -21.71
CA SER A 37 -21.86 -2.36 -22.07
C SER A 37 -22.70 -3.03 -20.97
N LEU A 38 -22.08 -3.58 -19.93
CA LEU A 38 -22.76 -4.24 -18.81
C LEU A 38 -23.10 -3.29 -17.66
N SER A 39 -22.69 -2.01 -17.73
CA SER A 39 -22.80 -1.08 -16.60
C SER A 39 -24.24 -0.86 -16.13
N MET A 40 -25.18 -0.65 -17.06
CA MET A 40 -26.59 -0.47 -16.76
C MET A 40 -27.17 -1.72 -16.09
N ARG A 41 -26.95 -2.89 -16.69
CA ARG A 41 -27.43 -4.16 -16.16
C ARG A 41 -26.85 -4.47 -14.77
N ALA A 42 -25.55 -4.22 -14.56
CA ALA A 42 -24.90 -4.41 -13.27
C ALA A 42 -25.50 -3.49 -12.18
N ARG A 43 -25.85 -2.24 -12.54
CA ARG A 43 -26.51 -1.30 -11.62
C ARG A 43 -27.97 -1.70 -11.33
N GLU A 44 -28.73 -2.07 -12.36
CA GLU A 44 -30.13 -2.51 -12.20
C GLU A 44 -30.28 -3.75 -11.33
N LEU A 45 -29.28 -4.64 -11.37
CA LEU A 45 -29.20 -5.83 -10.55
C LEU A 45 -28.52 -5.61 -9.20
N ASP A 46 -28.10 -4.38 -8.87
CA ASP A 46 -27.33 -4.07 -7.66
C ASP A 46 -26.13 -5.04 -7.46
N PHE A 47 -25.38 -5.26 -8.54
CA PHE A 47 -24.27 -6.21 -8.52
C PHE A 47 -23.05 -5.64 -7.81
N ARG A 48 -22.57 -6.35 -6.79
CA ARG A 48 -21.46 -5.90 -5.94
C ARG A 48 -20.17 -6.66 -6.20
N LEU A 49 -19.15 -5.95 -6.68
CA LEU A 49 -17.77 -6.44 -6.63
C LEU A 49 -17.18 -6.23 -5.23
N MET A 50 -16.35 -7.18 -4.79
CA MET A 50 -15.58 -7.10 -3.55
C MET A 50 -14.18 -7.69 -3.79
N VAL A 51 -13.25 -7.43 -2.88
CA VAL A 51 -11.93 -8.08 -2.87
C VAL A 51 -11.97 -9.20 -1.84
N GLY A 52 -11.44 -10.39 -2.16
CA GLY A 52 -11.43 -11.52 -1.20
C GLY A 52 -10.78 -11.15 0.13
N ALA A 53 -11.27 -11.67 1.24
CA ALA A 53 -10.87 -11.27 2.61
C ALA A 53 -9.38 -11.53 2.92
N PHE A 54 -8.68 -12.43 2.21
CA PHE A 54 -7.22 -12.53 2.37
C PHE A 54 -6.50 -11.44 1.59
N HIS A 55 -6.94 -11.17 0.37
CA HIS A 55 -6.29 -10.19 -0.47
C HIS A 55 -6.66 -8.75 -0.09
N GLY A 56 -7.86 -8.52 0.44
CA GLY A 56 -8.39 -7.19 0.75
C GLY A 56 -7.53 -6.43 1.74
N HIS A 57 -6.98 -7.10 2.75
CA HIS A 57 -6.05 -6.46 3.71
C HIS A 57 -4.71 -6.03 3.10
N ALA A 58 -4.35 -6.52 1.90
CA ALA A 58 -3.16 -6.05 1.18
C ALA A 58 -3.41 -4.72 0.45
N HIS A 59 -4.66 -4.26 0.35
CA HIS A 59 -5.00 -2.96 -0.22
C HIS A 59 -4.86 -1.86 0.84
N ASN A 60 -4.72 -0.60 0.40
CA ASN A 60 -4.72 0.53 1.34
C ASN A 60 -6.05 0.61 2.12
N ARG A 61 -6.01 1.23 3.31
CA ARG A 61 -7.16 1.26 4.23
C ARG A 61 -8.43 1.83 3.59
N LYS A 62 -8.31 2.90 2.82
CA LYS A 62 -9.42 3.50 2.08
C LYS A 62 -10.10 2.51 1.11
N CYS A 63 -9.30 1.75 0.35
CA CYS A 63 -9.81 0.69 -0.50
C CYS A 63 -10.50 -0.41 0.32
N GLN A 64 -9.98 -0.76 1.50
CA GLN A 64 -10.62 -1.76 2.36
C GLN A 64 -12.03 -1.33 2.78
N LEU A 65 -12.23 -0.06 3.18
CA LEU A 65 -13.54 0.45 3.60
C LEU A 65 -14.63 0.29 2.54
N ASP A 66 -14.26 0.31 1.26
CA ASP A 66 -15.21 0.16 0.16
C ASP A 66 -15.32 -1.30 -0.33
N TRP A 67 -14.21 -2.05 -0.33
CA TRP A 67 -14.11 -3.28 -1.11
C TRP A 67 -13.91 -4.55 -0.27
N HIS A 68 -13.59 -4.42 1.02
CA HIS A 68 -13.39 -5.57 1.89
C HIS A 68 -14.74 -6.15 2.33
N PRO A 69 -14.95 -7.49 2.34
CA PRO A 69 -16.26 -8.10 2.59
C PRO A 69 -16.82 -7.73 3.97
N MET A 70 -15.96 -7.59 4.98
CA MET A 70 -16.33 -7.16 6.34
C MET A 70 -17.10 -5.82 6.39
N TYR A 71 -16.88 -4.93 5.43
CA TYR A 71 -17.55 -3.62 5.37
C TYR A 71 -18.66 -3.57 4.32
N ILE A 72 -19.02 -4.71 3.71
CA ILE A 72 -20.07 -4.80 2.70
C ILE A 72 -21.23 -5.62 3.30
N PRO A 73 -22.39 -5.00 3.53
CA PRO A 73 -23.58 -5.72 3.99
C PRO A 73 -23.95 -6.86 3.04
N GLY A 74 -24.29 -8.02 3.61
CA GLY A 74 -24.77 -9.19 2.86
C GLY A 74 -23.71 -10.18 2.39
N THR A 75 -22.41 -9.96 2.64
CA THR A 75 -21.36 -10.93 2.26
C THR A 75 -21.28 -12.14 3.20
N GLY A 76 -21.84 -12.02 4.41
CA GLY A 76 -21.68 -13.01 5.47
C GLY A 76 -20.21 -13.26 5.81
N HIS A 77 -19.91 -14.49 6.24
CA HIS A 77 -18.55 -14.94 6.58
C HIS A 77 -17.76 -15.44 5.36
N THR A 78 -18.13 -15.04 4.15
CA THR A 78 -17.50 -15.52 2.92
C THR A 78 -16.12 -14.88 2.73
N GLU A 79 -15.09 -15.70 2.65
CA GLU A 79 -13.71 -15.22 2.48
C GLU A 79 -13.36 -14.86 1.02
N GLY A 80 -14.13 -15.36 0.04
CA GLY A 80 -13.95 -15.00 -1.37
C GLY A 80 -12.68 -15.57 -2.01
N GLU A 81 -12.16 -16.68 -1.49
CA GLU A 81 -10.90 -17.28 -1.91
C GLU A 81 -11.03 -18.28 -3.07
N GLY A 82 -9.92 -18.46 -3.79
CA GLY A 82 -9.81 -19.40 -4.91
C GLY A 82 -8.52 -20.22 -4.88
N THR A 83 -8.23 -20.92 -5.98
CA THR A 83 -7.09 -21.86 -6.10
C THR A 83 -5.70 -21.19 -6.11
N ARG A 84 -5.58 -19.90 -5.78
CA ARG A 84 -4.37 -19.09 -5.96
C ARG A 84 -3.20 -19.57 -5.10
N HIS A 85 -3.49 -20.16 -3.95
CA HIS A 85 -2.48 -20.65 -3.00
C HIS A 85 -2.13 -22.14 -3.19
N ALA A 86 -2.78 -22.83 -4.14
CA ALA A 86 -2.50 -24.22 -4.47
C ALA A 86 -1.20 -24.34 -5.29
N SER A 87 -0.47 -25.45 -5.15
CA SER A 87 0.64 -25.74 -6.06
C SER A 87 0.13 -25.93 -7.49
N PRO A 88 0.97 -25.83 -8.54
CA PRO A 88 0.52 -26.03 -9.92
C PRO A 88 -0.22 -27.35 -10.14
N PHE A 89 0.23 -28.43 -9.49
CA PHE A 89 -0.44 -29.72 -9.49
C PHE A 89 -1.83 -29.64 -8.86
N HIS A 90 -1.92 -29.21 -7.59
CA HIS A 90 -3.20 -29.12 -6.89
C HIS A 90 -4.16 -28.14 -7.55
N ARG A 91 -3.66 -27.06 -8.16
CA ARG A 91 -4.50 -26.13 -8.93
C ARG A 91 -5.16 -26.82 -10.12
N ARG A 92 -4.41 -27.60 -10.90
CA ARG A 92 -4.97 -28.35 -12.03
C ARG A 92 -5.97 -29.40 -11.55
N GLN A 93 -5.61 -30.13 -10.51
CA GLN A 93 -6.49 -31.09 -9.85
C GLN A 93 -7.79 -30.42 -9.40
N THR A 94 -7.74 -29.33 -8.63
CA THR A 94 -8.95 -28.63 -8.17
C THR A 94 -9.79 -28.11 -9.34
N ILE A 95 -9.19 -27.66 -10.44
CA ILE A 95 -9.94 -27.24 -11.63
C ILE A 95 -10.65 -28.45 -12.27
N GLU A 96 -9.96 -29.59 -12.40
CA GLU A 96 -10.53 -30.80 -12.98
C GLU A 96 -11.67 -31.37 -12.10
N GLU A 97 -11.45 -31.43 -10.78
CA GLU A 97 -12.45 -31.85 -9.80
C GLU A 97 -13.64 -30.89 -9.78
N HIS A 98 -13.40 -29.58 -9.94
CA HIS A 98 -14.45 -28.56 -10.06
C HIS A 98 -15.42 -28.88 -11.20
N PHE A 99 -14.91 -29.28 -12.36
CA PHE A 99 -15.76 -29.65 -13.50
C PHE A 99 -16.33 -31.07 -13.40
N SER A 100 -15.64 -31.98 -12.72
CA SER A 100 -15.99 -33.41 -12.74
C SER A 100 -17.07 -33.77 -11.72
N PHE A 101 -16.98 -33.29 -10.48
CA PHE A 101 -17.87 -33.76 -9.42
C PHE A 101 -18.16 -32.75 -8.30
N TRP A 102 -17.67 -31.52 -8.41
CA TRP A 102 -17.84 -30.51 -7.36
C TRP A 102 -19.28 -30.20 -7.00
N ASP A 103 -20.18 -30.11 -7.99
CA ASP A 103 -21.60 -29.89 -7.70
C ASP A 103 -22.15 -31.02 -6.84
N THR A 104 -21.88 -32.28 -7.21
CA THR A 104 -22.31 -33.46 -6.45
C THR A 104 -21.80 -33.44 -5.02
N ASP A 105 -20.50 -33.15 -4.83
CA ASP A 105 -19.90 -33.05 -3.50
C ASP A 105 -20.49 -31.88 -2.68
N LYS A 106 -20.74 -30.74 -3.32
CA LYS A 106 -21.39 -29.60 -2.67
C LYS A 106 -22.80 -29.92 -2.24
N TYR A 107 -23.61 -30.57 -3.09
CA TYR A 107 -24.94 -31.00 -2.71
C TYR A 107 -24.92 -32.04 -1.58
N ALA A 108 -23.99 -33.00 -1.62
CA ALA A 108 -23.84 -34.01 -0.58
C ALA A 108 -23.46 -33.41 0.78
N THR A 109 -22.68 -32.32 0.78
CA THR A 109 -22.19 -31.66 2.01
C THR A 109 -23.01 -30.44 2.42
N LEU A 110 -23.98 -30.00 1.60
CA LEU A 110 -24.70 -28.74 1.75
C LEU A 110 -25.39 -28.62 3.11
N SER A 111 -26.10 -29.66 3.54
CA SER A 111 -26.84 -29.65 4.81
C SER A 111 -25.90 -29.47 6.00
N ASN A 112 -24.75 -30.15 6.00
CA ASN A 112 -23.75 -30.02 7.06
C ASN A 112 -23.11 -28.62 7.04
N PHE A 113 -22.79 -28.11 5.85
CA PHE A 113 -22.26 -26.77 5.67
C PHE A 113 -23.20 -25.71 6.24
N ILE A 114 -24.48 -25.74 5.86
CA ILE A 114 -25.50 -24.79 6.36
C ILE A 114 -25.67 -24.93 7.88
N TRP A 115 -25.77 -26.15 8.39
CA TRP A 115 -25.98 -26.38 9.83
C TRP A 115 -24.79 -25.90 10.68
N ASN A 116 -23.56 -26.17 10.25
CA ASN A 116 -22.36 -25.71 10.94
C ASN A 116 -22.29 -24.17 10.96
N HIS A 117 -22.43 -23.52 9.81
CA HIS A 117 -22.36 -22.06 9.74
C HIS A 117 -23.51 -21.36 10.46
N TYR A 118 -24.70 -21.97 10.50
CA TYR A 118 -25.80 -21.48 11.31
C TYR A 118 -25.47 -21.51 12.81
N ARG A 119 -24.90 -22.62 13.30
CA ARG A 119 -24.47 -22.74 14.70
C ARG A 119 -23.33 -21.79 15.04
N GLU A 120 -22.36 -21.62 14.15
CA GLU A 120 -21.28 -20.64 14.30
C GLU A 120 -21.87 -19.23 14.41
N ALA A 121 -22.77 -18.84 13.50
CA ALA A 121 -23.41 -17.54 13.53
C ALA A 121 -24.18 -17.30 14.83
N LEU A 122 -24.96 -18.29 15.30
CA LEU A 122 -25.66 -18.18 16.59
C LEU A 122 -24.70 -17.99 17.76
N ASN A 123 -23.61 -18.76 17.79
CA ASN A 123 -22.60 -18.65 18.83
C ASN A 123 -21.93 -17.27 18.80
N THR A 124 -21.52 -16.80 17.61
CA THR A 124 -20.92 -15.47 17.41
C THR A 124 -21.86 -14.36 17.86
N ILE A 125 -23.14 -14.43 17.51
CA ILE A 125 -24.14 -13.45 17.97
C ILE A 125 -24.22 -13.48 19.49
N GLN A 126 -24.32 -14.67 20.10
CA GLN A 126 -24.43 -14.78 21.56
C GLN A 126 -23.19 -14.22 22.27
N THR A 127 -21.98 -14.57 21.83
CA THR A 127 -20.74 -14.16 22.51
C THR A 127 -20.39 -12.71 22.23
N LEU A 128 -20.35 -12.31 20.95
CA LEU A 128 -19.89 -10.97 20.57
C LEU A 128 -20.90 -9.89 20.93
N THR A 129 -22.21 -10.18 20.98
CA THR A 129 -23.19 -9.17 21.43
C THR A 129 -22.97 -8.83 22.91
N ALA A 130 -22.66 -9.82 23.75
CA ALA A 130 -22.38 -9.57 25.16
C ALA A 130 -21.07 -8.79 25.35
N GLU A 131 -20.00 -9.19 24.65
CA GLU A 131 -18.72 -8.48 24.69
C GLU A 131 -18.84 -7.04 24.18
N LEU A 132 -19.54 -6.85 23.05
CA LEU A 132 -19.77 -5.53 22.47
C LEU A 132 -20.61 -4.65 23.39
N ALA A 133 -21.62 -5.20 24.08
CA ALA A 133 -22.42 -4.45 25.04
C ALA A 133 -21.57 -3.93 26.22
N VAL A 134 -20.63 -4.74 26.72
CA VAL A 134 -19.69 -4.31 27.77
C VAL A 134 -18.79 -3.18 27.27
N ILE A 135 -18.15 -3.36 26.11
CA ILE A 135 -17.26 -2.35 25.52
C ILE A 135 -18.02 -1.04 25.26
N LYS A 136 -19.24 -1.12 24.72
CA LYS A 136 -20.08 0.05 24.47
C LYS A 136 -20.45 0.77 25.76
N ALA A 137 -20.77 0.04 26.84
CA ALA A 137 -21.06 0.66 28.13
C ALA A 137 -19.83 1.34 28.73
N GLU A 138 -18.66 0.68 28.70
CA GLU A 138 -17.40 1.22 29.22
C GLU A 138 -16.94 2.48 28.48
N LEU A 139 -17.09 2.49 27.15
CA LEU A 139 -16.67 3.60 26.29
C LEU A 139 -17.79 4.62 26.04
N SER A 140 -18.97 4.43 26.63
CA SER A 140 -20.17 5.27 26.40
C SER A 140 -20.56 5.40 24.92
N LEU A 141 -20.50 4.28 24.18
CA LEU A 141 -20.78 4.21 22.75
C LEU A 141 -22.17 3.64 22.44
N THR A 142 -22.72 4.10 21.33
CA THR A 142 -23.97 3.63 20.70
C THR A 142 -23.66 2.86 19.42
N ASP A 143 -24.68 2.23 18.80
CA ASP A 143 -24.46 1.58 17.50
C ASP A 143 -24.24 2.62 16.39
N ASP A 144 -24.85 3.80 16.53
CA ASP A 144 -24.67 4.92 15.59
C ASP A 144 -23.23 5.43 15.60
N ASP A 145 -22.56 5.43 16.76
CA ASP A 145 -21.14 5.79 16.86
C ASP A 145 -20.25 4.85 16.03
N LEU A 146 -20.55 3.55 16.00
CA LEU A 146 -19.77 2.58 15.22
C LEU A 146 -19.90 2.84 13.71
N VAL A 147 -21.09 3.20 13.25
CA VAL A 147 -21.33 3.61 11.85
C VAL A 147 -20.62 4.93 11.56
N GLN A 148 -20.66 5.87 12.51
CA GLN A 148 -20.02 7.16 12.40
C GLN A 148 -18.49 7.03 12.33
N PHE A 149 -17.88 6.12 13.08
CA PHE A 149 -16.43 5.87 13.00
C PHE A 149 -15.96 5.46 11.61
N LEU A 150 -16.72 4.63 10.90
CA LEU A 150 -16.38 4.25 9.52
C LEU A 150 -16.48 5.46 8.56
N LYS A 151 -17.42 6.37 8.83
CA LYS A 151 -17.57 7.61 8.07
C LYS A 151 -16.44 8.59 8.38
N ASP A 152 -16.13 8.80 9.66
CA ASP A 152 -15.03 9.66 10.11
C ASP A 152 -13.68 9.17 9.59
N GLU A 153 -13.46 7.86 9.61
CA GLU A 153 -12.26 7.26 9.03
C GLU A 153 -12.18 7.52 7.52
N ARG A 154 -13.31 7.40 6.80
CA ARG A 154 -13.35 7.72 5.36
C ARG A 154 -13.08 9.22 5.12
N ASP A 155 -13.75 10.10 5.85
CA ASP A 155 -13.61 11.56 5.72
C ASP A 155 -12.18 12.00 6.06
N TYR A 156 -11.54 11.39 7.07
CA TYR A 156 -10.13 11.58 7.39
C TYR A 156 -9.23 11.14 6.23
N LEU A 157 -9.40 9.92 5.72
CA LEU A 157 -8.61 9.38 4.61
C LEU A 157 -8.83 10.13 3.28
N ASP A 158 -10.01 10.71 3.08
CA ASP A 158 -10.31 11.61 1.96
C ASP A 158 -9.70 13.01 2.17
N GLY A 159 -9.62 13.44 3.42
CA GLY A 159 -9.01 14.69 3.88
C GLY A 159 -7.48 14.68 3.87
N LEU A 160 -6.84 13.50 3.81
CA LEU A 160 -5.41 13.33 3.52
C LEU A 160 -5.09 13.76 2.09
N LYS A 161 -5.21 15.06 1.83
CA LYS A 161 -4.75 15.68 0.60
C LYS A 161 -3.23 15.76 0.69
N LEU A 162 -2.56 15.28 -0.35
CA LEU A 162 -1.18 15.69 -0.61
C LEU A 162 -1.14 17.22 -0.61
N PRO A 163 -0.02 17.84 -0.17
CA PRO A 163 0.16 19.28 -0.27
C PRO A 163 -0.20 19.74 -1.69
N PRO A 164 -0.75 20.96 -1.88
CA PRO A 164 -0.95 21.52 -3.22
C PRO A 164 0.28 21.28 -4.11
N VAL A 165 0.09 21.10 -5.42
CA VAL A 165 1.18 20.80 -6.36
C VAL A 165 2.35 21.80 -6.22
N ARG A 166 2.02 23.07 -5.95
CA ARG A 166 3.01 24.11 -5.66
C ARG A 166 3.82 23.81 -4.39
N ASP A 167 3.18 23.41 -3.30
CA ASP A 167 3.84 23.10 -2.03
C ASP A 167 4.71 21.85 -2.15
N GLN A 168 4.30 20.86 -2.96
CA GLN A 168 5.15 19.71 -3.30
C GLN A 168 6.41 20.15 -4.05
N LEU A 169 6.28 21.07 -5.00
CA LEU A 169 7.42 21.65 -5.71
C LEU A 169 8.32 22.47 -4.78
N CYS A 170 7.77 23.21 -3.82
CA CYS A 170 8.54 23.94 -2.81
C CYS A 170 9.29 23.00 -1.85
N ILE A 171 8.66 21.92 -1.40
CA ILE A 171 9.32 20.86 -0.61
C ILE A 171 10.48 20.27 -1.41
N ARG A 172 10.23 19.91 -2.68
CA ARG A 172 11.27 19.39 -3.57
C ARG A 172 12.40 20.41 -3.79
N TYR A 173 12.06 21.69 -3.90
CA TYR A 173 13.03 22.76 -4.06
C TYR A 173 13.98 22.82 -2.85
N VAL A 174 13.45 22.76 -1.64
CA VAL A 174 14.25 22.70 -0.40
C VAL A 174 15.20 21.50 -0.39
N GLU A 175 14.72 20.30 -0.74
CA GLU A 175 15.57 19.11 -0.82
C GLU A 175 16.70 19.24 -1.84
N VAL A 176 16.44 19.86 -2.99
CA VAL A 176 17.44 20.05 -4.03
C VAL A 176 18.43 21.17 -3.64
N LEU A 177 18.01 22.17 -2.86
CA LEU A 177 18.92 23.17 -2.28
C LEU A 177 19.87 22.53 -1.24
N ASP A 178 19.38 21.60 -0.42
CA ASP A 178 20.23 20.80 0.48
C ASP A 178 21.27 20.01 -0.33
N GLU A 179 20.82 19.31 -1.37
CA GLU A 179 21.68 18.52 -2.23
C GLU A 179 22.74 19.40 -2.91
N LEU A 180 22.36 20.56 -3.44
CA LEU A 180 23.28 21.51 -4.05
C LEU A 180 24.38 21.93 -3.07
N THR A 181 24.00 22.18 -1.82
CA THR A 181 24.93 22.60 -0.76
C THR A 181 25.92 21.50 -0.42
N GLN A 182 25.42 20.26 -0.31
CA GLN A 182 26.27 19.10 -0.13
C GLN A 182 27.22 18.89 -1.31
N ARG A 183 26.73 18.99 -2.56
CA ARG A 183 27.58 18.82 -3.75
C ARG A 183 28.63 19.92 -3.89
N ARG A 184 28.33 21.13 -3.44
CA ARG A 184 29.30 22.23 -3.40
C ARG A 184 30.43 21.93 -2.41
N ALA A 185 30.08 21.48 -1.19
CA ALA A 185 31.07 21.06 -0.20
C ALA A 185 31.93 19.88 -0.69
N ASP A 186 31.31 18.87 -1.32
CA ASP A 186 32.03 17.72 -1.89
C ASP A 186 33.02 18.14 -2.98
N TRP A 187 32.63 19.09 -3.83
CA TRP A 187 33.49 19.65 -4.86
C TRP A 187 34.63 20.47 -4.27
N ASP A 188 34.36 21.30 -3.26
CA ASP A 188 35.39 22.08 -2.56
C ASP A 188 36.47 21.16 -1.95
N VAL A 189 36.05 20.09 -1.26
CA VAL A 189 36.96 19.08 -0.72
C VAL A 189 37.75 18.37 -1.83
N ALA A 190 37.08 17.96 -2.92
CA ALA A 190 37.76 17.32 -4.04
C ALA A 190 38.79 18.24 -4.70
N ARG A 191 38.45 19.53 -4.83
CA ARG A 191 39.32 20.57 -5.38
C ARG A 191 40.53 20.82 -4.49
N GLU A 192 40.35 20.88 -3.18
CA GLU A 192 41.48 20.99 -2.23
C GLU A 192 42.41 19.78 -2.32
N VAL A 193 41.87 18.56 -2.37
CA VAL A 193 42.66 17.34 -2.58
C VAL A 193 43.42 17.38 -3.91
N GLY A 194 42.77 17.82 -4.99
CA GLY A 194 43.39 17.99 -6.30
C GLY A 194 44.53 19.01 -6.29
N ASN A 195 44.32 20.17 -5.65
CA ASN A 195 45.34 21.20 -5.52
C ASN A 195 46.52 20.70 -4.69
N ASN A 196 46.26 20.04 -3.55
CA ASN A 196 47.29 19.48 -2.69
C ASN A 196 48.14 18.44 -3.43
N ALA A 197 47.51 17.58 -4.24
CA ALA A 197 48.23 16.59 -5.05
C ALA A 197 49.18 17.24 -6.09
N LEU A 198 48.87 18.45 -6.56
CA LEU A 198 49.70 19.21 -7.51
C LEU A 198 50.81 20.03 -6.82
N THR A 199 50.61 20.44 -5.56
CA THR A 199 51.55 21.31 -4.83
C THR A 199 52.45 20.57 -3.85
N SER A 200 52.09 19.36 -3.42
CA SER A 200 52.90 18.56 -2.50
C SER A 200 54.17 18.03 -3.19
N ILE A 201 55.29 18.00 -2.45
CA ILE A 201 56.53 17.38 -2.92
C ILE A 201 56.26 15.87 -3.11
N PRO A 202 56.43 15.31 -4.32
CA PRO A 202 56.11 13.92 -4.56
C PRO A 202 57.01 12.99 -3.73
N THR A 203 56.41 12.14 -2.89
CA THR A 203 57.11 11.09 -2.14
C THR A 203 56.56 9.73 -2.57
N GLY A 204 57.41 8.86 -3.14
CA GLY A 204 57.00 7.56 -3.66
C GLY A 204 57.58 7.26 -5.05
N SER A 205 57.21 6.11 -5.60
CA SER A 205 57.53 5.73 -6.98
C SER A 205 56.75 6.59 -7.99
N LEU A 206 57.27 6.72 -9.22
CA LEU A 206 56.63 7.46 -10.30
C LEU A 206 55.20 6.95 -10.61
N GLU A 207 54.99 5.65 -10.44
CA GLU A 207 53.71 4.98 -10.69
C GLU A 207 52.66 5.34 -9.62
N GLU A 208 53.06 5.37 -8.35
CA GLU A 208 52.20 5.80 -7.23
C GLU A 208 51.79 7.28 -7.37
N ILE A 209 52.72 8.14 -7.79
CA ILE A 209 52.46 9.56 -8.02
C ILE A 209 51.46 9.76 -9.17
N ASN A 210 51.66 9.07 -10.30
CA ASN A 210 50.74 9.15 -11.44
C ASN A 210 49.34 8.62 -11.09
N ASN A 211 49.25 7.52 -10.33
CA ASN A 211 47.98 6.98 -9.88
C ASN A 211 47.25 7.95 -8.94
N ALA A 212 47.97 8.58 -7.99
CA ALA A 212 47.40 9.58 -7.09
C ALA A 212 46.86 10.80 -7.85
N LEU A 213 47.61 11.32 -8.82
CA LEU A 213 47.18 12.44 -9.68
C LEU A 213 45.97 12.08 -10.54
N ALA A 214 45.94 10.88 -11.14
CA ALA A 214 44.81 10.41 -11.92
C ALA A 214 43.54 10.28 -11.06
N GLN A 215 43.65 9.72 -9.85
CA GLN A 215 42.53 9.60 -8.92
C GLN A 215 42.03 10.96 -8.44
N ALA A 216 42.93 11.89 -8.12
CA ALA A 216 42.57 13.25 -7.73
C ALA A 216 41.82 13.97 -8.85
N ARG A 217 42.29 13.86 -10.10
CA ARG A 217 41.61 14.42 -11.27
C ARG A 217 40.22 13.83 -11.48
N ILE A 218 40.09 12.50 -11.48
CA ILE A 218 38.78 11.83 -11.62
C ILE A 218 37.81 12.28 -10.53
N ARG A 219 38.29 12.43 -9.30
CA ARG A 219 37.46 12.88 -8.17
C ARG A 219 36.98 14.33 -8.35
N VAL A 220 37.83 15.24 -8.82
CA VAL A 220 37.45 16.64 -9.14
C VAL A 220 36.46 16.68 -10.28
N ASP A 221 36.73 15.98 -11.38
CA ASP A 221 35.87 15.99 -12.57
C ASP A 221 34.48 15.41 -12.24
N SER A 222 34.44 14.31 -11.48
CA SER A 222 33.18 13.67 -11.08
C SER A 222 32.38 14.46 -10.04
N SER A 223 33.02 15.13 -9.07
CA SER A 223 32.34 16.00 -8.11
C SER A 223 31.80 17.26 -8.80
N TYR A 224 32.54 17.82 -9.75
CA TYR A 224 32.10 18.96 -10.53
C TYR A 224 30.91 18.63 -11.42
N ALA A 225 30.91 17.49 -12.12
CA ALA A 225 29.77 17.05 -12.91
C ALA A 225 28.49 16.88 -12.05
N LYS A 226 28.64 16.34 -10.83
CA LYS A 226 27.53 16.23 -9.85
C LYS A 226 27.02 17.60 -9.41
N LEU A 227 27.92 18.56 -9.16
CA LEU A 227 27.56 19.94 -8.81
C LEU A 227 26.78 20.62 -9.95
N GLN A 228 27.26 20.53 -11.20
CA GLN A 228 26.57 21.08 -12.36
C GLN A 228 25.17 20.49 -12.56
N HIS A 229 25.01 19.18 -12.34
CA HIS A 229 23.70 18.53 -12.39
C HIS A 229 22.76 19.07 -11.31
N ALA A 230 23.25 19.23 -10.07
CA ALA A 230 22.46 19.81 -8.99
C ALA A 230 22.06 21.26 -9.30
N GLU A 231 22.99 22.09 -9.80
CA GLU A 231 22.69 23.48 -10.21
C GLU A 231 21.63 23.54 -11.31
N GLY A 232 21.70 22.65 -12.30
CA GLY A 232 20.70 22.55 -13.37
C GLY A 232 19.31 22.16 -12.85
N LEU A 233 19.25 21.22 -11.90
CA LEU A 233 17.99 20.80 -11.28
C LEU A 233 17.36 21.94 -10.44
N VAL A 234 18.18 22.67 -9.68
CA VAL A 234 17.74 23.86 -8.93
C VAL A 234 17.15 24.90 -9.89
N ALA A 235 17.86 25.26 -10.96
CA ALA A 235 17.40 26.25 -11.94
C ALA A 235 16.09 25.83 -12.64
N HIS A 236 15.94 24.52 -12.92
CA HIS A 236 14.71 23.98 -13.48
C HIS A 236 13.51 24.17 -12.56
N ILE A 237 13.67 23.89 -11.26
CA ILE A 237 12.60 24.04 -10.27
C ILE A 237 12.32 25.53 -9.99
N GLU A 238 13.35 26.38 -9.95
CA GLU A 238 13.20 27.84 -9.84
C GLU A 238 12.34 28.41 -10.97
N THR A 239 12.54 27.91 -12.20
CA THR A 239 11.71 28.27 -13.36
C THR A 239 10.25 27.84 -13.18
N GLN A 240 10.00 26.64 -12.67
CA GLN A 240 8.65 26.13 -12.42
C GLN A 240 7.92 26.91 -11.31
N LEU A 241 8.65 27.32 -10.28
CA LEU A 241 8.10 28.07 -9.14
C LEU A 241 8.05 29.58 -9.37
N ALA A 242 8.61 30.08 -10.47
CA ALA A 242 8.81 31.50 -10.77
C ALA A 242 9.55 32.23 -9.63
N VAL A 243 10.63 31.61 -9.15
CA VAL A 243 11.49 32.18 -8.09
C VAL A 243 12.51 33.11 -8.76
N GLU A 244 12.42 34.41 -8.47
CA GLU A 244 13.34 35.42 -9.01
C GLU A 244 14.72 35.36 -8.35
N GLN A 245 14.75 35.10 -7.03
CA GLN A 245 15.96 34.99 -6.25
C GLN A 245 15.97 33.67 -5.48
N ARG A 246 17.05 32.89 -5.64
CA ARG A 246 17.25 31.63 -4.94
C ARG A 246 17.07 31.80 -3.44
N TRP A 247 16.34 30.86 -2.83
CA TRP A 247 16.14 30.88 -1.38
C TRP A 247 17.45 30.67 -0.63
N GLU A 248 17.67 31.49 0.38
CA GLU A 248 18.80 31.34 1.29
C GLU A 248 18.54 30.17 2.24
N ILE A 249 19.58 29.36 2.48
CA ILE A 249 19.50 28.28 3.46
C ILE A 249 19.31 28.89 4.85
N GLY A 250 18.26 28.45 5.53
CA GLY A 250 17.87 29.01 6.82
C GLY A 250 16.96 30.24 6.71
N GLY A 251 16.67 30.73 5.50
CA GLY A 251 15.67 31.78 5.27
C GLY A 251 14.24 31.30 5.61
N PRO A 252 13.28 32.24 5.75
CA PRO A 252 11.94 31.93 6.23
C PRO A 252 11.15 31.00 5.30
N GLU A 253 11.23 31.20 3.98
CA GLU A 253 10.58 30.32 3.00
C GLU A 253 11.20 28.92 3.01
N TYR A 254 12.52 28.85 3.08
CA TYR A 254 13.26 27.60 3.18
C TYR A 254 12.84 26.82 4.43
N GLN A 255 12.85 27.46 5.60
CA GLN A 255 12.53 26.78 6.87
C GLN A 255 11.09 26.28 6.90
N ARG A 256 10.13 27.09 6.41
CA ARG A 256 8.73 26.68 6.33
C ARG A 256 8.56 25.37 5.55
N PHE A 257 9.15 25.27 4.36
CA PHE A 257 9.01 24.06 3.54
C PHE A 257 9.93 22.93 3.98
N LYS A 258 11.01 23.22 4.71
CA LYS A 258 11.85 22.23 5.39
C LYS A 258 11.09 21.54 6.54
N GLU A 259 10.34 22.31 7.32
CA GLU A 259 9.44 21.79 8.36
C GLU A 259 8.33 20.95 7.73
N GLU A 260 7.67 21.45 6.68
CA GLU A 260 6.62 20.69 5.98
C GLU A 260 7.15 19.39 5.38
N ALA A 261 8.36 19.39 4.79
CA ALA A 261 9.02 18.18 4.30
C ALA A 261 9.26 17.16 5.43
N SER A 262 9.65 17.65 6.61
CA SER A 262 9.92 16.82 7.79
C SER A 262 8.62 16.24 8.37
N LEU A 263 7.57 17.05 8.45
CA LEU A 263 6.22 16.61 8.81
C LEU A 263 5.67 15.60 7.80
N GLY A 264 5.91 15.79 6.50
CA GLY A 264 5.53 14.84 5.46
C GLY A 264 6.20 13.48 5.64
N LYS A 265 7.50 13.46 5.95
CA LYS A 265 8.23 12.22 6.27
C LYS A 265 7.68 11.55 7.53
N TYR A 266 7.40 12.34 8.58
CA TYR A 266 6.79 11.84 9.80
C TYR A 266 5.41 11.22 9.56
N ARG A 267 4.51 11.93 8.86
CA ARG A 267 3.17 11.41 8.49
C ARG A 267 3.28 10.13 7.68
N THR A 268 4.17 10.08 6.68
CA THR A 268 4.39 8.86 5.88
C THR A 268 4.89 7.69 6.74
N ALA A 269 5.80 7.94 7.68
CA ALA A 269 6.29 6.91 8.58
C ALA A 269 5.20 6.44 9.56
N LEU A 270 4.36 7.36 10.04
CA LEU A 270 3.23 7.07 10.90
C LEU A 270 2.18 6.24 10.16
N ASP A 271 1.80 6.63 8.94
CA ASP A 271 0.88 5.88 8.07
C ASP A 271 1.39 4.45 7.83
N GLU A 272 2.70 4.29 7.60
CA GLU A 272 3.32 2.98 7.42
C GLU A 272 3.30 2.15 8.72
N LEU A 273 3.58 2.77 9.86
CA LEU A 273 3.50 2.12 11.16
C LEU A 273 2.08 1.67 11.48
N GLU A 274 1.09 2.53 11.30
CA GLU A 274 -0.34 2.21 11.48
C GLU A 274 -0.75 1.05 10.58
N ARG A 275 -0.36 1.09 9.30
CA ARG A 275 -0.59 0.00 8.35
C ARG A 275 0.03 -1.30 8.83
N LEU A 276 1.28 -1.28 9.31
CA LEU A 276 1.97 -2.46 9.81
C LEU A 276 1.31 -3.03 11.07
N VAL A 277 0.88 -2.18 12.01
CA VAL A 277 0.18 -2.59 13.23
C VAL A 277 -1.16 -3.22 12.91
N VAL A 278 -1.98 -2.58 12.07
CA VAL A 278 -3.27 -3.12 11.64
C VAL A 278 -3.10 -4.45 10.92
N MET A 279 -2.13 -4.56 10.00
CA MET A 279 -1.80 -5.83 9.36
C MET A 279 -1.40 -6.90 10.38
N ARG A 280 -0.58 -6.56 11.38
CA ARG A 280 -0.15 -7.50 12.43
C ARG A 280 -1.34 -7.97 13.27
N LEU A 281 -2.25 -7.09 13.68
CA LEU A 281 -3.44 -7.45 14.45
C LEU A 281 -4.32 -8.45 13.67
N PHE A 282 -4.50 -8.24 12.37
CA PHE A 282 -5.23 -9.18 11.52
C PHE A 282 -4.48 -10.49 11.26
N GLU A 283 -3.16 -10.47 11.17
CA GLU A 283 -2.38 -11.71 11.08
C GLU A 283 -2.46 -12.54 12.36
N LEU A 284 -2.43 -11.87 13.51
CA LEU A 284 -2.59 -12.50 14.82
C LEU A 284 -4.00 -13.09 14.99
N SER A 285 -5.04 -12.36 14.58
CA SER A 285 -6.42 -12.87 14.59
C SER A 285 -6.63 -14.04 13.62
N LYS A 286 -5.79 -14.16 12.58
CA LYS A 286 -5.84 -15.27 11.61
C LYS A 286 -5.05 -16.49 12.05
N LEU A 287 -4.01 -16.35 12.88
CA LEU A 287 -3.31 -17.49 13.48
C LEU A 287 -4.21 -18.33 14.39
N SER A 288 -5.21 -17.71 15.01
CA SER A 288 -6.17 -18.36 15.89
C SER A 288 -7.36 -19.01 15.17
N LEU A 289 -7.51 -18.83 13.85
CA LEU A 289 -8.58 -19.47 13.07
C LEU A 289 -8.25 -20.93 12.73
N SER A 290 -9.11 -21.85 13.19
CA SER A 290 -9.07 -23.26 12.83
C SER A 290 -9.38 -23.45 11.33
N GLY A 291 -8.63 -24.33 10.64
CA GLY A 291 -8.78 -24.57 9.18
C GLY A 291 -7.69 -23.98 8.29
N THR A 292 -6.72 -23.23 8.83
CA THR A 292 -5.60 -22.69 8.04
C THR A 292 -4.59 -23.77 7.62
N GLY A 293 -4.42 -23.97 6.31
CA GLY A 293 -3.46 -24.94 5.75
C GLY A 293 -2.01 -24.68 6.16
N TYR A 294 -1.19 -25.72 6.25
CA TYR A 294 0.19 -25.66 6.78
C TYR A 294 1.08 -24.59 6.10
N LYS A 295 1.00 -24.48 4.77
CA LYS A 295 1.77 -23.48 4.00
C LYS A 295 1.34 -22.05 4.31
N LEU A 296 0.05 -21.82 4.54
CA LEU A 296 -0.49 -20.53 4.91
C LEU A 296 -0.03 -20.14 6.33
N ARG A 297 -0.05 -21.07 7.28
CA ARG A 297 0.52 -20.86 8.62
C ARG A 297 2.01 -20.52 8.58
N GLN A 298 2.80 -21.18 7.73
CA GLN A 298 4.21 -20.80 7.54
C GLN A 298 4.39 -19.41 6.94
N GLN A 299 3.55 -19.00 5.99
CA GLN A 299 3.65 -17.66 5.41
C GLN A 299 3.21 -16.58 6.40
N LEU A 300 2.12 -16.82 7.16
CA LEU A 300 1.68 -15.94 8.24
C LEU A 300 2.75 -15.83 9.32
N GLY A 301 3.35 -16.94 9.75
CA GLY A 301 4.46 -16.92 10.72
C GLY A 301 5.68 -16.12 10.24
N LYS A 302 6.07 -16.28 8.96
CA LYS A 302 7.15 -15.48 8.35
C LYS A 302 6.79 -14.00 8.23
N ALA A 303 5.55 -13.70 7.87
CA ALA A 303 5.07 -12.32 7.77
C ALA A 303 5.05 -11.63 9.13
N LEU A 304 4.55 -12.33 10.16
CA LEU A 304 4.57 -11.87 11.55
C LEU A 304 5.97 -11.64 12.08
N GLN A 305 6.91 -12.54 11.80
CA GLN A 305 8.30 -12.37 12.22
C GLN A 305 8.94 -11.14 11.56
N ARG A 306 8.83 -11.02 10.23
CA ARG A 306 9.33 -9.85 9.50
C ARG A 306 8.69 -8.54 9.95
N ARG A 307 7.39 -8.53 10.24
CA ARG A 307 6.68 -7.34 10.74
C ARG A 307 7.02 -7.04 12.19
N SER A 308 7.34 -8.05 12.99
CA SER A 308 7.83 -7.82 14.36
C SER A 308 9.22 -7.24 14.42
N ASP A 309 10.03 -7.46 13.40
CA ASP A 309 11.34 -6.80 13.29
C ASP A 309 11.22 -5.38 12.72
N ALA A 310 10.13 -5.09 12.00
CA ALA A 310 9.89 -3.80 11.34
C ALA A 310 9.12 -2.77 12.18
N ILE A 311 8.31 -3.24 13.14
CA ILE A 311 7.62 -2.43 14.17
C ILE A 311 8.54 -2.32 15.38
#